data_AF-A0A8S4FGZ8-F1
#
_entry.id   AF-A0A8S4FGZ8-F1
#
_cell.length_a   1.000
_cell.length_b   1.000
_cell.length_c   1.000
_cell.angle_alpha   90.00
_cell.angle_beta   90.00
_cell.angle_gamma   90.00
#
_symmetry.space_group_name_H-M   'P 1'
#
loop_
_entity.id
_entity.type
_entity.pdbx_description
1 polymer ?
#
loop_
_entity_poly.entity_id
_entity_poly.type
_entity_poly.pdbx_seq_one_letter_code
_entity_poly.pdbx_strand_id
1 'polypeptide(L)'
;MAICEEQEICSTRLQSQDKLLHAISSILGVKPTTDVVVLVKRYAELLGEIEELKTTVGERFRQKEERLVEIQASHLPLRTYLLSGPTGAPRGGGGAAALGAGLARRVAAAERAVCHAGTEFARVKNGDKQNLRKLWQWFLSDPAKLRSVMRATQCESYS
;
A
#
# COMPACT_ATOMS: atom_id res chain seq x y z
N MET A 1 20.20 69.18 -25.54
CA MET A 1 19.84 68.46 -24.30
C MET A 1 19.00 67.21 -24.56
N ALA A 2 18.10 67.18 -25.55
CA ALA A 2 17.26 66.01 -25.85
C ALA A 2 17.99 64.69 -26.18
N ILE A 3 19.18 64.73 -26.80
CA ILE A 3 19.92 63.52 -27.19
C ILE A 3 20.50 62.79 -25.97
N CYS A 4 20.96 63.53 -24.96
CA CYS A 4 21.51 62.95 -23.74
C CYS A 4 20.41 62.29 -22.87
N GLU A 5 19.21 62.89 -22.82
CA GLU A 5 18.06 62.31 -22.11
C GLU A 5 17.55 61.03 -22.80
N GLU A 6 17.43 61.02 -24.12
CA GLU A 6 17.09 59.82 -24.91
C GLU A 6 18.11 58.69 -24.66
N GLN A 7 19.40 59.04 -24.57
CA GLN A 7 20.47 58.08 -24.33
C GLN A 7 20.43 57.49 -22.91
N GLU A 8 20.10 58.28 -21.89
CA GLU A 8 19.90 57.78 -20.53
C GLU A 8 18.66 56.87 -20.42
N ILE A 9 17.56 57.22 -21.10
CA ILE A 9 16.33 56.40 -21.15
C ILE A 9 16.60 55.06 -21.85
N CYS A 10 17.38 55.07 -22.93
CA CYS A 10 17.74 53.85 -23.65
C CYS A 10 18.69 52.97 -22.83
N SER A 11 19.65 53.56 -22.11
CA SER A 11 20.58 52.86 -21.21
C SER A 11 19.85 52.21 -20.02
N THR A 12 18.91 52.91 -19.39
CA THR A 12 18.07 52.36 -18.32
C THR A 12 17.11 51.28 -18.83
N ARG A 13 16.58 51.40 -20.06
CA ARG A 13 15.83 50.32 -20.72
C ARG A 13 16.68 49.08 -20.98
N LEU A 14 17.93 49.24 -21.40
CA LEU A 14 18.87 48.14 -21.59
C LEU A 14 19.24 47.46 -20.27
N GLN A 15 19.47 48.22 -19.20
CA GLN A 15 19.75 47.69 -17.86
C GLN A 15 18.55 46.97 -17.22
N SER A 16 17.32 47.40 -17.53
CA SER A 16 16.09 46.74 -17.08
C SER A 16 15.65 45.55 -17.96
N GLN A 17 16.21 45.43 -19.17
CA GLN A 17 15.98 44.33 -20.09
C GLN A 17 17.18 43.38 -20.13
N ASP A 18 17.58 42.87 -18.97
CA ASP A 18 18.55 41.78 -18.92
C ASP A 18 17.88 40.48 -19.37
N LYS A 19 17.65 40.37 -20.69
CA LYS A 19 16.93 39.27 -21.35
C LYS A 19 17.55 37.91 -21.04
N LEU A 20 18.84 37.89 -20.77
CA LEU A 20 19.56 36.70 -20.35
C LEU A 20 19.13 36.25 -18.95
N LEU A 21 19.12 37.16 -17.96
CA LEU A 21 18.63 36.84 -16.61
C LEU A 21 17.17 36.45 -16.61
N HIS A 22 16.35 37.07 -17.46
CA HIS A 22 14.95 36.69 -17.62
C HIS A 22 14.80 35.29 -18.24
N ALA A 23 15.62 34.94 -19.24
CA ALA A 23 15.64 33.61 -19.83
C ALA A 23 16.09 32.54 -18.83
N ILE A 24 17.16 32.82 -18.07
CA ILE A 24 17.67 31.92 -17.03
C ILE A 24 16.65 31.75 -15.89
N SER A 25 16.01 32.85 -15.45
CA SER A 25 14.94 32.79 -14.44
C SER A 25 13.76 31.92 -14.93
N SER A 26 13.39 32.05 -16.21
CA SER A 26 12.35 31.24 -16.84
C SER A 26 12.72 29.74 -16.87
N ILE A 27 13.95 29.41 -17.28
CA ILE A 27 14.45 28.02 -17.32
C ILE A 27 14.48 27.41 -15.91
N LEU A 28 14.89 28.18 -14.90
CA LEU A 28 14.95 27.73 -13.51
C LEU A 28 13.58 27.77 -12.80
N GLY A 29 12.52 28.26 -13.47
CA GLY A 29 11.18 28.37 -12.90
C GLY A 29 11.05 29.40 -11.79
N VAL A 30 11.97 30.37 -11.71
CA VAL A 30 12.01 31.42 -10.68
C VAL A 30 11.38 32.70 -11.23
N LYS A 31 10.78 33.50 -10.34
CA LYS A 31 10.34 34.85 -10.70
C LYS A 31 11.53 35.65 -11.27
N PRO A 32 11.32 36.50 -12.29
CA PRO A 32 12.39 37.31 -12.87
C PRO A 32 13.13 38.07 -11.78
N THR A 33 14.44 37.84 -11.67
CA THR A 33 15.26 38.44 -10.62
C THR A 33 16.59 38.88 -11.21
N THR A 34 17.06 40.04 -10.77
CA THR A 34 18.36 40.60 -11.14
C THR A 34 19.48 40.09 -10.22
N ASP A 35 19.13 39.42 -9.12
CA ASP A 35 20.07 38.82 -8.17
C ASP A 35 20.57 37.45 -8.66
N VAL A 36 21.82 37.43 -9.10
CA VAL A 36 22.50 36.23 -9.60
C VAL A 36 22.66 35.18 -8.50
N VAL A 37 22.75 35.57 -7.23
CA VAL A 37 22.93 34.63 -6.10
C VAL A 37 21.70 33.74 -5.94
N VAL A 38 20.51 34.29 -6.15
CA VAL A 38 19.25 33.54 -6.11
C VAL A 38 19.20 32.49 -7.23
N LEU A 39 19.66 32.85 -8.44
CA LEU A 39 19.71 31.93 -9.57
C LEU A 39 20.71 30.79 -9.35
N VAL A 40 21.91 31.10 -8.84
CA VAL A 40 22.93 30.09 -8.51
C VAL A 40 22.43 29.14 -7.44
N LYS A 41 21.76 29.67 -6.39
CA LYS A 41 21.17 28.84 -5.35
C LYS A 41 20.10 27.91 -5.90
N ARG A 42 19.16 28.41 -6.72
CA ARG A 42 18.13 27.55 -7.32
C ARG A 42 18.72 26.50 -8.24
N TYR A 43 19.75 26.84 -9.00
CA TYR A 43 20.45 25.87 -9.85
C TYR A 43 21.10 24.76 -9.03
N ALA A 44 21.73 25.09 -7.89
CA ALA A 44 22.29 24.09 -6.98
C ALA A 44 21.22 23.19 -6.35
N GLU A 45 20.08 23.76 -5.96
CA GLU A 45 18.92 22.99 -5.48
C GLU A 45 18.39 22.04 -6.56
N LEU A 46 18.24 22.52 -7.80
CA LEU A 46 17.78 21.72 -8.93
C LEU A 46 18.73 20.55 -9.23
N LEU A 47 20.05 20.77 -9.14
CA LEU A 47 21.02 19.68 -9.27
C LEU A 47 20.84 18.61 -8.18
N GLY A 48 20.56 19.03 -6.94
CA GLY A 48 20.22 18.13 -5.85
C GLY A 48 18.94 17.33 -6.12
N GLU A 49 17.87 18.01 -6.54
CA GLU A 49 16.59 17.39 -6.93
C GLU A 49 16.78 16.35 -8.05
N ILE A 50 17.64 16.63 -9.04
CA ILE A 50 17.95 15.72 -10.14
C ILE A 50 18.66 14.45 -9.64
N GLU A 51 19.67 14.58 -8.77
CA GLU A 51 20.37 13.41 -8.22
C GLU A 51 19.48 12.60 -7.26
N GLU A 52 18.64 13.26 -6.46
CA GLU A 52 17.63 12.57 -5.63
C GLU A 52 16.61 11.81 -6.49
N LEU A 53 16.15 12.42 -7.58
CA LEU A 53 15.23 11.75 -8.50
C LEU A 53 15.89 10.53 -9.17
N LYS A 54 17.14 10.68 -9.60
CA LYS A 54 17.92 9.60 -10.23
C LYS A 54 18.15 8.43 -9.29
N THR A 55 18.51 8.69 -8.03
CA THR A 55 18.66 7.67 -6.99
C THR A 55 17.33 6.97 -6.71
N THR A 56 16.26 7.73 -6.51
CA THR A 56 14.89 7.21 -6.28
C THR A 56 14.42 6.30 -7.42
N VAL A 57 14.64 6.73 -8.67
CA VAL A 57 14.28 5.94 -9.85
C VAL A 57 15.09 4.64 -9.88
N GLY A 58 16.41 4.72 -9.67
CA GLY A 58 17.28 3.53 -9.63
C GLY A 58 16.85 2.51 -8.56
N GLU A 59 16.52 2.98 -7.36
CA GLU A 59 16.04 2.13 -6.27
C GLU A 59 14.70 1.47 -6.61
N ARG A 60 13.74 2.22 -7.19
CA ARG A 60 12.44 1.66 -7.59
C ARG A 60 12.57 0.61 -8.70
N PHE A 61 13.51 0.78 -9.64
CA PHE A 61 13.79 -0.23 -10.65
C PHE A 61 14.36 -1.49 -10.00
N ARG A 62 15.33 -1.36 -9.10
CA ARG A 62 15.91 -2.50 -8.38
C ARG A 62 14.85 -3.26 -7.57
N GLN A 63 13.99 -2.56 -6.83
CA GLN A 63 12.88 -3.18 -6.10
C GLN A 63 11.89 -3.92 -7.02
N LYS A 64 11.63 -3.38 -8.22
CA LYS A 64 10.79 -4.07 -9.22
C LYS A 64 11.45 -5.33 -9.74
N GLU A 65 12.76 -5.28 -10.03
CA GLU A 65 13.52 -6.47 -10.47
C GLU A 65 13.54 -7.54 -9.39
N GLU A 66 13.80 -7.18 -8.14
CA GLU A 66 13.76 -8.11 -7.00
C GLU A 66 12.38 -8.77 -6.87
N ARG A 67 11.29 -8.00 -6.93
CA ARG A 67 9.92 -8.54 -6.92
C ARG A 67 9.63 -9.45 -8.11
N LEU A 68 10.14 -9.12 -9.30
CA LEU A 68 9.97 -9.98 -10.47
C LEU A 68 10.71 -11.31 -10.28
N VAL A 69 11.92 -11.28 -9.71
CA VAL A 69 12.67 -12.49 -9.36
C VAL A 69 11.91 -13.33 -8.33
N GLU A 70 11.35 -12.72 -7.28
CA GLU A 70 10.53 -13.41 -6.28
C GLU A 70 9.27 -14.05 -6.88
N ILE A 71 8.58 -13.34 -7.77
CA ILE A 71 7.41 -13.87 -8.49
C ILE A 71 7.83 -15.04 -9.38
N GLN A 72 8.93 -14.90 -10.13
CA GLN A 72 9.45 -15.98 -10.95
C GLN A 72 9.84 -17.20 -10.12
N ALA A 73 10.52 -16.99 -8.98
CA ALA A 73 10.92 -18.06 -8.06
C ALA A 73 9.70 -18.76 -7.44
N SER A 74 8.69 -18.03 -7.02
CA SER A 74 7.45 -18.60 -6.46
C SER A 74 6.60 -19.34 -7.50
N HIS A 75 6.67 -18.93 -8.77
CA HIS A 75 5.96 -19.58 -9.87
C HIS A 75 6.76 -20.73 -10.50
N LEU A 76 8.05 -20.84 -10.23
CA LEU A 76 8.92 -21.88 -10.79
C LEU A 76 8.43 -23.30 -10.49
N PRO A 77 8.01 -23.66 -9.24
CA PRO A 77 7.50 -25.00 -8.96
C PRO A 77 6.23 -25.33 -9.74
N LEU A 78 5.32 -24.36 -9.88
CA LEU A 78 4.09 -24.51 -10.66
C LEU A 78 4.39 -24.66 -12.15
N ARG A 79 5.31 -23.84 -12.67
CA ARG A 79 5.75 -23.89 -14.07
C ARG A 79 6.42 -25.22 -14.40
N THR A 80 7.36 -25.67 -13.56
CA THR A 80 8.03 -26.96 -13.72
C THR A 80 7.03 -28.11 -13.66
N TYR A 81 6.06 -28.06 -12.75
CA TYR A 81 5.02 -29.08 -12.66
C TYR A 81 4.12 -29.12 -13.91
N LEU A 82 3.64 -27.96 -14.38
CA LEU A 82 2.81 -27.83 -15.58
C LEU A 82 3.54 -28.24 -16.86
N LEU A 83 4.82 -27.91 -16.98
CA LEU A 83 5.64 -28.10 -18.18
C LEU A 83 6.58 -29.32 -18.12
N SER A 84 6.49 -30.18 -17.09
CA SER A 84 7.33 -31.38 -16.92
C SER A 84 7.16 -32.48 -17.98
N GLY A 85 6.46 -32.20 -19.09
CA GLY A 85 6.37 -33.12 -20.22
C GLY A 85 7.66 -33.08 -21.07
N PRO A 86 8.03 -34.19 -21.73
CA PRO A 86 9.26 -34.29 -22.54
C PRO A 86 9.33 -33.33 -23.75
N THR A 87 8.25 -32.60 -24.04
CA THR A 87 8.16 -31.63 -25.15
C THR A 87 8.05 -30.17 -24.70
N GLY A 88 8.09 -29.87 -23.40
CA GLY A 88 7.83 -28.51 -22.89
C GLY A 88 6.40 -28.01 -23.13
N ALA A 89 5.51 -28.87 -23.61
CA ALA A 89 4.07 -28.60 -23.69
C ALA A 89 3.43 -28.77 -22.29
N PRO A 90 2.39 -27.99 -21.96
CA PRO A 90 1.59 -28.25 -20.76
C PRO A 90 1.11 -29.70 -20.79
N ARG A 91 1.36 -30.44 -19.70
CA ARG A 91 0.91 -31.84 -19.54
C ARG A 91 -0.58 -31.90 -19.88
N GLY A 92 -0.92 -32.53 -21.00
CA GLY A 92 -2.27 -32.51 -21.57
C GLY A 92 -3.33 -32.82 -20.51
N GLY A 93 -4.28 -31.90 -20.34
CA GLY A 93 -5.61 -32.08 -19.75
C GLY A 93 -5.75 -32.48 -18.27
N GLY A 94 -4.77 -33.17 -17.66
CA GLY A 94 -4.96 -33.83 -16.37
C GLY A 94 -4.43 -33.06 -15.16
N GLY A 95 -3.34 -32.30 -15.31
CA GLY A 95 -2.64 -31.67 -14.17
C GLY A 95 -3.42 -30.52 -13.53
N ALA A 96 -3.90 -29.58 -14.36
CA ALA A 96 -4.73 -28.47 -13.89
C ALA A 96 -6.11 -28.93 -13.41
N ALA A 97 -6.70 -29.93 -14.09
CA ALA A 97 -7.96 -30.55 -13.66
C ALA A 97 -7.81 -31.30 -12.32
N ALA A 98 -6.70 -32.02 -12.11
CA ALA A 98 -6.41 -32.69 -10.84
C ALA A 98 -6.16 -31.70 -9.70
N LEU A 99 -5.51 -30.55 -9.97
CA LEU A 99 -5.35 -29.47 -9.01
C LEU A 99 -6.71 -28.81 -8.69
N GLY A 100 -7.55 -28.56 -9.70
CA GLY A 100 -8.91 -28.06 -9.51
C GLY A 100 -9.76 -29.02 -8.67
N ALA A 101 -9.72 -30.31 -8.97
CA ALA A 101 -10.43 -31.34 -8.21
C ALA A 101 -9.88 -31.48 -6.77
N GLY A 102 -8.57 -31.37 -6.59
CA GLY A 102 -7.92 -31.39 -5.27
C GLY A 102 -8.30 -30.17 -4.42
N LEU A 103 -8.32 -28.98 -5.03
CA LEU A 103 -8.77 -27.76 -4.37
C LEU A 103 -10.25 -27.85 -4.00
N ALA A 104 -11.12 -28.26 -4.93
CA ALA A 104 -12.54 -28.45 -4.68
C ALA A 104 -12.79 -29.42 -3.52
N ARG A 105 -12.03 -30.53 -3.46
CA ARG A 105 -12.12 -31.49 -2.35
C ARG A 105 -11.71 -30.87 -1.00
N ARG A 106 -10.66 -30.05 -0.98
CA ARG A 106 -10.21 -29.37 0.25
C ARG A 106 -11.20 -28.30 0.71
N VAL A 107 -11.77 -27.54 -0.22
CA VAL A 107 -12.83 -26.57 0.07
C VAL A 107 -14.05 -27.28 0.64
N ALA A 108 -14.53 -28.35 -0.01
CA ALA A 108 -15.65 -29.15 0.49
C ALA A 108 -15.36 -29.82 1.86
N ALA A 109 -14.10 -30.16 2.15
CA ALA A 109 -13.71 -30.65 3.48
C ALA A 109 -13.76 -29.53 4.53
N ALA A 110 -13.27 -28.33 4.20
CA ALA A 110 -13.32 -27.18 5.08
C ALA A 110 -14.76 -26.74 5.36
N GLU A 111 -15.62 -26.67 4.36
CA GLU A 111 -17.05 -26.36 4.51
C GLU A 111 -17.74 -27.36 5.44
N ARG A 112 -17.49 -28.65 5.28
CA ARG A 112 -18.03 -29.68 6.19
C ARG A 112 -17.53 -29.49 7.61
N ALA A 113 -16.25 -29.16 7.81
CA ALA A 113 -15.70 -28.91 9.13
C ALA A 113 -16.33 -27.66 9.79
N VAL A 114 -16.53 -26.58 9.03
CA VAL A 114 -17.20 -25.36 9.51
C VAL A 114 -18.66 -25.64 9.85
N CYS A 115 -19.39 -26.35 8.99
CA CYS A 115 -20.76 -26.75 9.27
C CYS A 115 -20.84 -27.62 10.53
N HIS A 116 -19.95 -28.60 10.67
CA HIS A 116 -19.91 -29.45 11.86
C HIS A 116 -19.62 -28.64 13.13
N ALA A 117 -18.60 -27.78 13.11
CA ALA A 117 -18.30 -26.88 14.23
C ALA A 117 -19.47 -25.95 14.55
N GLY A 118 -20.18 -25.44 13.53
CA GLY A 118 -21.39 -24.63 13.70
C GLY A 118 -22.53 -25.40 14.36
N THR A 119 -22.76 -26.65 13.96
CA THR A 119 -23.77 -27.53 14.58
C THR A 119 -23.42 -27.85 16.03
N GLU A 120 -22.14 -28.13 16.33
CA GLU A 120 -21.66 -28.35 17.69
C GLU A 120 -21.82 -27.11 18.56
N PHE A 121 -21.48 -25.94 18.02
CA PHE A 121 -21.69 -24.66 18.69
C PHE A 121 -23.17 -24.42 19.02
N ALA A 122 -24.05 -24.66 18.04
CA ALA A 122 -25.49 -24.51 18.23
C ALA A 122 -26.03 -25.50 19.27
N ARG A 123 -25.55 -26.75 19.26
CA ARG A 123 -25.89 -27.77 20.24
C ARG A 123 -25.48 -27.35 21.65
N VAL A 124 -24.24 -26.90 21.84
CA VAL A 124 -23.76 -26.40 23.14
C VAL A 124 -24.54 -25.17 23.58
N LYS A 125 -24.81 -24.23 22.68
CA LYS A 125 -25.61 -23.03 22.98
C LYS A 125 -27.04 -23.37 23.41
N ASN A 126 -27.70 -24.28 22.69
CA ASN A 126 -29.09 -24.67 22.98
C ASN A 126 -29.18 -25.60 24.20
N GLY A 127 -28.11 -26.34 24.52
CA GLY A 127 -27.99 -27.14 25.73
C GLY A 127 -27.64 -26.33 26.99
N ASP A 128 -27.10 -25.12 26.83
CA ASP A 128 -26.73 -24.21 27.91
C ASP A 128 -27.95 -23.50 28.51
N LYS A 129 -28.79 -24.26 29.21
CA LYS A 129 -30.02 -23.78 29.86
C LYS A 129 -29.77 -22.67 30.88
N GLN A 130 -28.58 -22.66 31.49
CA GLN A 130 -28.20 -21.71 32.53
C GLN A 130 -27.38 -20.52 31.99
N ASN A 131 -27.18 -20.42 30.67
CA ASN A 131 -26.35 -19.41 30.01
C ASN A 131 -24.92 -19.28 30.61
N LEU A 132 -24.38 -20.36 31.18
CA LEU A 132 -23.07 -20.38 31.85
C LEU A 132 -21.95 -19.95 30.90
N ARG A 133 -22.08 -20.25 29.61
CA ARG A 133 -21.13 -19.82 28.59
C ARG A 133 -21.07 -18.29 28.46
N LYS A 134 -22.23 -17.62 28.47
CA LYS A 134 -22.26 -16.13 28.41
C LYS A 134 -21.66 -15.54 29.67
N LEU A 135 -21.89 -16.17 30.81
CA LEU A 135 -21.33 -15.77 32.10
C LEU A 135 -19.79 -15.84 32.09
N TRP A 136 -19.23 -16.95 31.60
CA TRP A 136 -17.77 -17.09 31.39
C TRP A 136 -17.22 -16.14 30.32
N GLN A 137 -17.96 -15.93 29.23
CA GLN A 137 -17.57 -14.99 28.18
C GLN A 137 -17.51 -13.55 28.74
N TRP A 138 -18.49 -13.14 29.56
CA TRP A 138 -18.43 -11.84 30.22
C TRP A 138 -17.32 -11.79 31.28
N PHE A 139 -17.09 -12.86 32.04
CA PHE A 139 -15.95 -12.92 32.98
C PHE A 139 -14.61 -12.63 32.29
N LEU A 140 -14.37 -13.21 31.11
CA LEU A 140 -13.11 -13.08 30.38
C LEU A 140 -13.02 -11.82 29.53
N SER A 141 -14.12 -11.35 28.95
CA SER A 141 -14.12 -10.25 27.97
C SER A 141 -14.62 -8.92 28.52
N ASP A 142 -15.47 -8.92 29.55
CA ASP A 142 -16.10 -7.73 30.13
C ASP A 142 -16.60 -7.97 31.58
N PRO A 143 -15.71 -7.84 32.58
CA PRO A 143 -16.04 -8.12 33.97
C PRO A 143 -17.05 -7.11 34.56
N ALA A 144 -17.26 -5.94 33.95
CA ALA A 144 -18.26 -4.98 34.42
C ALA A 144 -19.68 -5.46 34.09
N LYS A 145 -19.87 -6.04 32.90
CA LYS A 145 -21.15 -6.63 32.47
C LYS A 145 -21.54 -7.83 33.31
N LEU A 146 -20.57 -8.66 33.71
CA LEU A 146 -20.80 -9.77 34.63
C LEU A 146 -21.34 -9.29 35.99
N ARG A 147 -20.70 -8.28 36.61
CA ARG A 147 -21.13 -7.73 37.90
C ARG A 147 -22.54 -7.15 37.84
N SER A 148 -22.91 -6.51 36.73
CA SER A 148 -24.25 -5.97 36.52
C SER A 148 -25.32 -7.06 36.55
N VAL A 149 -25.08 -8.17 35.82
CA VAL A 149 -26.02 -9.30 35.77
C VAL A 149 -26.11 -10.04 37.11
N MET A 150 -25.01 -10.20 37.83
CA MET A 150 -25.02 -10.81 39.17
C MET A 150 -25.81 -10.00 40.21
N ARG A 151 -25.77 -8.67 40.12
CA ARG A 151 -26.58 -7.81 41.02
C ARG A 151 -28.07 -7.92 40.69
N ALA A 152 -28.43 -8.03 39.42
CA ALA A 152 -29.82 -8.15 39.00
C ALA A 152 -30.48 -9.45 39.51
N THR A 153 -29.78 -10.59 39.45
CA THR A 153 -30.29 -11.88 39.93
C THR A 153 -30.31 -12.00 41.46
N GLN A 154 -29.43 -11.30 42.19
CA GLN A 154 -29.47 -11.26 43.65
C GLN A 154 -30.66 -10.45 44.19
N CYS A 155 -31.14 -9.43 43.46
CA CYS A 155 -32.35 -8.70 43.84
C CYS A 155 -33.63 -9.53 43.68
N GLU A 156 -33.74 -10.39 42.66
CA GLU A 156 -34.93 -11.24 42.44
C GLU A 156 -35.10 -12.35 43.48
N SER A 157 -34.05 -12.69 44.24
CA SER A 157 -34.08 -13.76 45.25
C SER A 157 -34.57 -13.29 46.63
N TYR A 158 -34.87 -12.00 46.79
CA TYR A 158 -35.37 -11.36 48.02
C TYR A 158 -36.64 -10.54 47.75
N SER A 159 -37.59 -11.11 47.02
CA SER A 159 -38.95 -10.57 46.85
C SER A 159 -39.98 -11.69 46.89
#